data_AF-A0A961EL48-F1
#
_entry.id   AF-A0A961EL48-F1
#
_cell.length_a   1.000
_cell.length_b   1.000
_cell.length_c   1.000
_cell.angle_alpha   90.00
_cell.angle_beta   90.00
_cell.angle_gamma   90.00
#
_symmetry.space_group_name_H-M   'P 1'
#
loop_
_entity.id
_entity.type
_entity.pdbx_description
1 polymer ?
#
loop_
_entity_poly.entity_id
_entity_poly.type
_entity_poly.pdbx_seq_one_letter_code
_entity_poly.pdbx_strand_id
1 'polypeptide(L)' 'MTDSLGPATRVLAAAVARRHYLAGESKVDIAAALGISRFKVARLLDLAHEEGIVRIEIASDDIVDLELSEQIRELWGLRN' A
#
# COMPACT_ATOMS: atom_id res chain seq x y z
N MET A 1 -17.85 6.88 -9.60
CA MET A 1 -18.24 5.71 -10.42
C MET A 1 -17.37 4.54 -10.01
N THR A 2 -17.76 3.81 -8.96
CA THR A 2 -17.11 2.58 -8.51
C THR A 2 -17.42 1.49 -9.53
N ASP A 3 -16.57 1.37 -10.55
CA ASP A 3 -16.58 0.22 -11.44
C ASP A 3 -16.06 -0.96 -10.62
N SER A 4 -17.00 -1.69 -10.00
CA SER A 4 -16.68 -2.86 -9.18
C SER A 4 -15.90 -3.85 -10.05
N LEU A 5 -14.66 -4.16 -9.68
CA LEU A 5 -13.85 -5.11 -10.42
C LEU A 5 -14.65 -6.37 -10.75
N GLY A 6 -14.57 -6.79 -12.01
CA GLY A 6 -14.95 -8.15 -12.38
C GLY A 6 -14.27 -9.15 -11.44
N PRO A 7 -14.95 -10.21 -10.96
CA PRO A 7 -14.44 -11.11 -9.93
C PRO A 7 -13.04 -11.65 -10.20
N ALA A 8 -12.74 -11.96 -11.46
CA ALA A 8 -11.43 -12.44 -11.90
C ALA A 8 -10.30 -11.42 -11.68
N THR A 9 -10.54 -10.14 -11.96
CA THR A 9 -9.55 -9.07 -11.75
C THR A 9 -9.28 -8.90 -10.26
N ARG A 10 -10.30 -9.03 -9.40
CA ARG A 10 -10.16 -8.87 -7.94
C ARG A 10 -9.29 -9.99 -7.36
N VAL A 11 -9.52 -11.22 -7.81
CA VAL A 11 -8.68 -12.38 -7.45
C VAL A 11 -7.25 -12.19 -7.94
N LEU A 12 -7.06 -11.70 -9.16
CA LEU A 12 -5.72 -11.44 -9.71
C LEU A 12 -4.99 -10.35 -8.94
N ALA A 13 -5.65 -9.24 -8.60
CA ALA A 13 -5.09 -8.16 -7.80
C ALA A 13 -4.65 -8.66 -6.42
N ALA A 14 -5.47 -9.46 -5.75
CA ALA A 14 -5.13 -10.09 -4.48
C ALA A 14 -3.92 -11.05 -4.59
N ALA A 15 -3.84 -11.82 -5.68
CA ALA A 15 -2.72 -12.72 -5.92
C ALA A 15 -1.40 -11.95 -6.15
N VAL A 16 -1.44 -10.91 -6.98
CA VAL A 16 -0.30 -10.02 -7.24
C VAL A 16 0.16 -9.32 -5.96
N ALA A 17 -0.78 -8.81 -5.16
CA ALA A 17 -0.49 -8.15 -3.89
C ALA A 17 0.23 -9.07 -2.91
N ARG A 18 -0.22 -10.32 -2.74
CA ARG A 18 0.45 -11.28 -1.85
C ARG A 18 1.89 -11.56 -2.30
N ARG A 19 2.12 -11.73 -3.60
CA ARG A 19 3.48 -11.96 -4.12
C ARG A 19 4.39 -10.75 -3.89
N HIS A 20 3.87 -9.54 -4.10
CA HIS A 20 4.66 -8.33 -3.93
C HIS A 20 4.95 -8.02 -2.45
N TYR A 21 3.93 -7.99 -1.59
CA TYR A 21 4.06 -7.52 -0.22
C TYR A 21 4.49 -8.60 0.77
N LEU A 22 4.04 -9.85 0.58
CA LEU A 22 4.36 -10.94 1.51
C LEU A 22 5.57 -11.75 1.06
N ALA A 23 5.71 -12.00 -0.24
CA ALA A 23 6.84 -12.77 -0.78
C ALA A 23 8.02 -11.90 -1.25
N GLY A 24 7.88 -10.57 -1.25
CA GLY A 24 8.93 -9.63 -1.65
C GLY A 24 9.29 -9.69 -3.14
N GLU A 25 8.46 -10.33 -3.98
CA GLU A 25 8.72 -10.44 -5.42
C GLU A 25 8.68 -9.06 -6.08
N SER A 26 9.60 -8.79 -7.01
CA SER A 26 9.61 -7.53 -7.74
C SER A 26 8.45 -7.47 -8.74
N LYS A 27 8.00 -6.26 -9.08
CA LYS A 27 6.95 -6.07 -10.10
C LYS A 27 7.35 -6.64 -11.47
N VAL A 28 8.65 -6.75 -11.76
CA VAL A 28 9.19 -7.30 -13.02
C VAL A 28 9.11 -8.82 -13.00
N ASP A 29 9.47 -9.47 -11.89
CA ASP A 29 9.43 -10.93 -11.77
C ASP A 29 7.98 -11.44 -11.80
N ILE A 30 7.08 -10.76 -11.09
CA ILE A 30 5.65 -11.06 -11.12
C ILE A 30 5.09 -10.89 -12.54
N ALA A 31 5.51 -9.83 -13.23
CA ALA A 31 5.10 -9.57 -14.62
C ALA A 31 5.56 -10.69 -15.57
N ALA A 32 6.82 -11.10 -15.47
CA ALA A 32 7.37 -12.20 -16.26
C ALA A 32 6.65 -13.53 -15.96
N ALA A 33 6.42 -13.84 -14.69
CA ALA A 33 5.74 -15.08 -14.28
C ALA A 33 4.28 -15.15 -14.73
N LEU A 34 3.59 -14.01 -14.80
CA LEU A 34 2.18 -13.93 -15.19
C LEU A 34 1.98 -13.63 -16.69
N GLY A 35 3.06 -13.41 -17.45
CA GLY A 35 2.98 -13.05 -18.87
C GLY A 35 2.30 -11.70 -19.12
N ILE A 36 2.40 -10.76 -18.19
CA ILE A 36 1.80 -9.42 -18.30
C ILE A 36 2.89 -8.34 -18.17
N SER A 37 2.55 -7.11 -18.55
CA SER A 37 3.49 -5.98 -18.37
C SER A 37 3.68 -5.62 -16.89
N ARG A 38 4.89 -5.18 -16.51
CA ARG A 38 5.17 -4.58 -15.19
C ARG A 38 4.24 -3.41 -14.85
N PHE A 39 3.77 -2.67 -15.86
CA PHE A 39 2.80 -1.60 -15.66
C PHE A 39 1.39 -2.12 -15.35
N LYS A 40 1.04 -3.32 -15.82
CA LYS A 40 -0.22 -3.97 -15.46
C LYS A 40 -0.15 -4.49 -14.02
N VAL A 41 1.00 -5.01 -13.60
CA VAL A 41 1.26 -5.38 -12.20
C VAL A 41 1.11 -4.17 -11.28
N ALA A 42 1.73 -3.03 -11.62
CA ALA A 42 1.57 -1.79 -10.86
C ALA A 42 0.10 -1.39 -10.71
N ARG A 43 -0.65 -1.33 -11.82
CA ARG A 43 -2.09 -1.01 -11.79
C ARG A 43 -2.91 -2.00 -10.94
N LEU A 44 -2.56 -3.29 -10.94
CA LEU A 44 -3.24 -4.28 -10.10
C LEU A 44 -2.96 -4.08 -8.61
N LEU A 45 -1.77 -3.60 -8.25
CA LEU A 45 -1.43 -3.23 -6.87
C LEU A 45 -2.15 -1.95 -6.45
N ASP A 46 -2.17 -0.93 -7.31
CA ASP A 46 -2.92 0.31 -7.07
C ASP A 46 -4.39 0.00 -6.81
N LEU A 47 -4.97 -0.83 -7.68
CA LEU A 47 -6.35 -1.29 -7.58
C LEU A 47 -6.60 -2.13 -6.33
N ALA A 48 -5.62 -2.90 -5.86
CA ALA A 48 -5.73 -3.64 -4.61
C ALA A 48 -5.83 -2.70 -3.40
N HIS A 49 -5.16 -1.54 -3.42
CA HIS A 49 -5.35 -0.52 -2.39
C HIS A 49 -6.70 0.18 -2.51
N GLU A 50 -7.07 0.61 -3.71
CA GLU A 50 -8.32 1.33 -3.98
C GLU A 50 -9.56 0.53 -3.55
N GLU A 51 -9.55 -0.79 -3.78
CA GLU A 51 -10.64 -1.71 -3.43
C GLU A 51 -10.56 -2.25 -1.99
N GLY A 52 -9.57 -1.79 -1.20
CA GLY A 52 -9.34 -2.24 0.18
C GLY A 52 -8.92 -3.70 0.31
N ILE A 53 -8.44 -4.33 -0.77
CA ILE A 53 -7.85 -5.68 -0.74
C ILE A 53 -6.53 -5.66 0.03
N VAL A 54 -5.78 -4.57 -0.10
CA VAL A 54 -4.54 -4.29 0.63
C VAL A 54 -4.76 -3.08 1.50
N ARG A 55 -4.46 -3.24 2.79
CA ARG A 55 -4.31 -2.14 3.74
C ARG A 55 -2.89 -2.18 4.26
N ILE A 56 -2.14 -1.10 4.05
CA ILE A 56 -0.80 -0.94 4.59
C ILE A 56 -0.92 0.00 5.78
N GLU A 57 -0.52 -0.50 6.94
CA GLU A 57 -0.38 0.29 8.16
C GLU A 57 1.11 0.52 8.38
N ILE A 58 1.51 1.78 8.46
CA ILE A 58 2.87 2.15 8.81
C ILE A 58 2.83 2.45 10.30
N ALA A 59 3.32 1.51 11.10
CA ALA A 59 3.57 1.78 12.50
C ALA A 59 4.79 2.70 12.60
N SER A 60 4.61 3.91 13.11
CA SER A 60 5.72 4.68 13.66
C SER A 60 6.05 4.10 15.04
N ASP A 61 7.33 3.81 15.27
CA ASP A 61 7.85 3.57 16.62
C ASP A 61 7.90 4.93 17.35
N ASP A 62 6.73 5.52 17.59
CA ASP A 62 6.63 6.79 18.29
C ASP A 62 6.73 6.52 19.79
N ILE A 63 7.97 6.51 20.28
CA ILE A 63 8.21 7.01 21.63
C ILE A 63 7.81 8.50 21.69
N VAL A 64 7.76 9.21 20.55
CA VAL A 64 7.34 10.60 20.45
C VAL A 64 6.66 10.86 19.09
N ASP A 65 5.34 11.05 19.09
CA ASP A 65 4.61 11.60 17.93
C ASP A 65 5.12 13.03 17.71
N LEU A 66 5.94 13.20 16.66
CA LEU A 66 6.61 14.47 16.36
C LEU A 66 5.63 15.56 15.95
N GLU A 67 4.53 15.21 15.30
CA GLU A 67 3.53 16.18 14.86
C GLU A 67 2.74 16.70 16.07
N LEU A 68 2.31 15.78 16.95
CA LEU A 68 1.68 16.14 18.22
C LEU A 68 2.64 16.91 19.15
N SER A 69 3.92 16.53 19.16
CA SER A 69 4.93 17.19 19.97
C SER A 69 5.17 18.62 19.53
N GLU A 70 5.23 18.88 18.23
CA GLU A 70 5.33 20.24 17.68
C GLU A 70 4.07 21.06 17.98
N GLN A 71 2.86 20.47 17.84
CA GLN A 71 1.61 21.14 18.20
C GLN A 71 1.55 21.51 19.69
N ILE A 72 1.96 20.61 20.58
CA ILE A 72 2.05 20.89 22.03
C ILE A 72 3.12 21.95 22.32
N ARG A 73 4.28 21.88 21.64
CA ARG A 73 5.37 22.84 21.79
C ARG A 73 4.92 24.26 21.45
N GLU A 74 4.20 24.43 20.35
CA GLU A 74 3.72 25.72 19.88
C GLU A 74 2.58 26.26 20.76
N LEU A 75 1.65 25.39 21.17
CA LEU A 75 0.49 25.80 21.97
C LEU A 75 0.86 26.12 23.43
N TRP A 76 1.91 25.48 23.98
CA TRP A 76 2.34 25.66 25.37
C TRP A 76 3.68 26.39 25.52
N GLY A 77 4.31 26.82 24.43
CA GLY A 77 5.58 27.56 24.45
C GLY A 77 6.74 26.79 25.09
N LEU A 78 6.75 25.47 24.96
CA LEU A 78 7.74 24.62 25.63
C LEU A 78 9.09 24.72 24.94
N ARG A 79 10.13 25.04 25.72
CA ARG A 79 11.53 25.02 25.29
C ARG A 79 12.23 23.87 26.00
N ASN A 80 12.45 22.76 25.29
CA ASN A 80 13.54 21.80 25.46
C ASN A 80 13.66 20.92 24.22
#